data_AF-A0A060BTR7-F1
#
_entry.id   AF-A0A060BTR7-F1
#
_cell.length_a   1.000
_cell.length_b   1.000
_cell.length_c   1.000
_cell.angle_alpha   90.00
_cell.angle_beta   90.00
_cell.angle_gamma   90.00
#
_symmetry.space_group_name_H-M   'P 1'
#
loop_
_entity.id
_entity.type
_entity.pdbx_description
1 polymer ?
#
loop_
_entity_poly.entity_id
_entity_poly.type
_entity_poly.pdbx_seq_one_letter_code
_entity_poly.pdbx_strand_id
1 'polypeptide(L)'
;MAPQRVAIIHEWLITYGGSEKVVAELLALFPDADLYAVVDFLSNDDRIKFGGKHARTSFIQHLPFAARRYKSYLPLMPLAIEQFDLS
;
A
#
# COMPACT_ATOMS: atom_id res chain seq x y z
N MET A 1 25.25 4.88 -11.33
CA MET A 1 23.99 4.21 -11.71
C MET A 1 22.89 5.24 -11.53
N ALA A 2 22.03 5.47 -12.53
CA ALA A 2 20.86 6.33 -12.32
C ALA A 2 19.99 5.72 -11.20
N PRO A 3 19.37 6.53 -10.32
CA PRO A 3 18.49 6.01 -9.29
C PRO A 3 17.35 5.21 -9.95
N GLN A 4 17.13 3.99 -9.48
CA GLN A 4 16.04 3.14 -9.95
C GLN A 4 14.73 3.74 -9.43
N ARG A 5 13.82 4.12 -10.35
CA ARG A 5 12.47 4.58 -9.99
C ARG A 5 11.59 3.35 -9.82
N VAL A 6 11.31 3.00 -8.57
CA VAL A 6 10.54 1.79 -8.21
C VAL A 6 9.26 2.21 -7.51
N ALA A 7 8.13 1.67 -7.96
CA ALA A 7 6.85 1.76 -7.27
C ALA A 7 6.42 0.37 -6.83
N ILE A 8 6.07 0.22 -5.55
CA ILE A 8 5.51 -1.00 -4.97
C ILE A 8 4.03 -0.74 -4.71
N ILE A 9 3.17 -1.55 -5.32
CA ILE A 9 1.71 -1.41 -5.23
C ILE A 9 1.16 -2.65 -4.56
N HIS A 10 0.33 -2.47 -3.54
CA HIS A 10 -0.30 -3.56 -2.79
C HIS A 10 -1.82 -3.41 -2.73
N GLU A 11 -2.57 -4.51 -2.61
CA GLU A 11 -4.04 -4.37 -2.59
C GLU A 11 -4.51 -3.67 -1.30
N TRP A 12 -4.09 -4.14 -0.12
CA TRP A 12 -4.50 -3.54 1.14
C TRP A 12 -3.45 -3.79 2.20
N LEU A 13 -3.16 -2.76 3.00
CA LEU A 13 -2.24 -2.83 4.13
C LEU A 13 -3.06 -2.71 5.41
N ILE A 14 -3.44 -3.83 6.02
CA ILE A 14 -4.38 -3.82 7.18
C ILE A 14 -3.81 -4.59 8.37
N THR A 15 -3.21 -5.75 8.10
CA THR A 15 -2.58 -6.59 9.11
C THR A 15 -1.24 -7.07 8.59
N TYR A 16 -0.26 -7.25 9.45
CA TYR A 16 1.02 -7.83 9.04
C TYR A 16 0.93 -9.34 8.84
N GLY A 17 0.72 -9.77 7.59
CA GLY A 17 0.61 -11.15 7.15
C GLY A 17 1.75 -11.59 6.23
N GLY A 18 1.46 -12.56 5.36
CA GLY A 18 2.46 -13.14 4.45
C GLY A 18 2.86 -12.18 3.32
N SER A 19 1.87 -11.56 2.66
CA SER A 19 2.09 -10.56 1.61
C SER A 19 2.84 -9.34 2.13
N GLU A 20 2.50 -8.88 3.34
CA GLU A 20 3.11 -7.69 3.94
C GLU A 20 4.58 -7.92 4.30
N LYS A 21 4.96 -9.15 4.66
CA LYS A 21 6.38 -9.53 4.81
C LYS A 21 7.14 -9.37 3.50
N VAL A 22 6.56 -9.80 2.38
CA VAL A 22 7.20 -9.64 1.06
C VAL A 22 7.36 -8.16 0.73
N VAL A 23 6.33 -7.34 0.97
CA VAL A 23 6.42 -5.88 0.76
C VAL A 23 7.51 -5.25 1.64
N ALA A 24 7.62 -5.65 2.91
CA ALA A 24 8.67 -5.18 3.80
C ALA A 24 10.08 -5.51 3.29
N GLU A 25 10.31 -6.74 2.80
CA GLU A 25 11.59 -7.13 2.20
C GLU A 25 11.86 -6.36 0.90
N LEU A 26 10.85 -6.13 0.05
CA LEU A 26 11.01 -5.30 -1.15
C LEU A 26 11.36 -3.85 -0.79
N LEU A 27 10.77 -3.27 0.25
CA LEU A 27 11.12 -1.93 0.73
C LEU A 27 12.52 -1.87 1.33
N ALA A 28 13.02 -2.96 1.93
CA ALA A 28 14.40 -3.04 2.38
C ALA A 28 15.39 -3.07 1.21
N LEU A 29 15.04 -3.76 0.11
CA LEU A 29 15.84 -3.81 -1.12
C LEU A 29 15.76 -2.51 -1.93
N PHE A 30 14.63 -1.82 -1.87
CA PHE A 30 14.39 -0.54 -2.56
C PHE A 30 13.93 0.53 -1.56
N PRO A 31 14.84 1.09 -0.73
CA PRO A 31 14.48 2.07 0.30
C PRO A 31 13.84 3.34 -0.24
N ASP A 32 14.13 3.70 -1.49
CA ASP A 32 13.58 4.88 -2.15
C ASP A 32 12.28 4.61 -2.91
N ALA A 33 11.76 3.37 -2.88
CA ALA A 33 10.53 3.04 -3.59
C ALA A 33 9.32 3.83 -3.05
N ASP A 34 8.47 4.27 -3.97
CA ASP A 34 7.14 4.77 -3.64
C ASP A 34 6.23 3.59 -3.29
N LEU A 35 5.48 3.71 -2.19
CA LEU A 35 4.53 2.70 -1.75
C LEU A 35 3.10 3.16 -2.04
N TYR A 36 2.32 2.33 -2.71
CA TYR A 36 0.92 2.56 -3.02
C TYR A 36 0.06 1.42 -2.48
N ALA A 37 -1.16 1.72 -2.05
CA ALA A 37 -2.13 0.70 -1.66
C ALA A 37 -3.57 1.16 -1.90
N VAL A 38 -4.51 0.24 -2.19
CA VAL A 38 -5.93 0.65 -2.31
C VAL A 38 -6.41 1.24 -0.98
N VAL A 39 -6.06 0.57 0.12
CA VAL A 39 -6.25 1.05 1.49
C VAL A 39 -5.03 0.75 2.36
N ASP A 40 -4.81 1.59 3.36
CA ASP A 40 -3.75 1.47 4.35
C ASP A 40 -4.30 1.83 5.73
N PHE A 41 -4.39 0.81 6.57
CA PHE A 41 -4.82 0.81 7.95
C PHE A 41 -3.85 0.03 8.85
N LEU A 42 -2.59 -0.17 8.40
CA LEU A 42 -1.58 -0.82 9.23
C LEU A 42 -1.39 -0.07 10.54
N SER A 43 -1.17 -0.83 11.61
CA SER A 43 -0.84 -0.26 12.91
C SER A 43 0.52 0.43 12.87
N ASN A 44 0.74 1.40 13.78
CA ASN A 44 2.05 2.04 13.93
C ASN A 44 3.14 1.02 14.29
N ASP A 45 2.81 -0.03 15.06
CA ASP A 45 3.75 -1.10 15.44
C ASP A 45 4.16 -1.95 14.23
N ASP A 46 3.26 -2.15 13.27
CA ASP A 46 3.58 -2.83 12.02
C ASP A 46 4.32 -1.93 11.05
N ARG A 47 4.12 -0.61 11.14
CA ARG A 47 4.81 0.38 10.31
C ARG A 47 6.33 0.35 10.46
N ILE A 48 6.82 -0.02 11.64
CA ILE A 48 8.26 -0.19 11.89
C ILE A 48 8.87 -1.19 10.91
N LYS A 49 8.12 -2.25 10.54
CA LYS A 49 8.57 -3.29 9.61
C LYS A 49 8.67 -2.80 8.16
N PHE A 50 8.01 -1.68 7.85
CA PHE A 50 8.01 -1.02 6.54
C PHE A 50 9.00 0.17 6.49
N GLY A 51 9.92 0.26 7.46
CA GLY A 51 10.85 1.39 7.57
C GLY A 51 10.13 2.72 7.86
N GLY A 52 8.94 2.67 8.46
CA GLY A 52 8.13 3.86 8.73
C GLY A 52 7.40 4.42 7.50
N LYS A 53 7.45 3.78 6.33
CA LYS A 53 6.79 4.28 5.12
C LYS A 53 5.28 4.14 5.19
N HIS A 54 4.59 5.17 4.69
CA HIS A 54 3.14 5.18 4.51
C HIS A 54 2.79 5.05 3.03
N ALA A 55 1.78 4.23 2.72
CA ALA A 55 1.33 4.12 1.34
C ALA A 55 0.55 5.37 0.93
N ARG A 56 0.74 5.80 -0.33
CA ARG A 56 -0.21 6.67 -1.02
C ARG A 56 -1.45 5.84 -1.34
N THR A 57 -2.60 6.28 -0.84
CA THR A 57 -3.82 5.49 -0.90
C THR A 57 -4.78 5.97 -1.99
N SER A 58 -5.66 5.07 -2.43
CA SER A 58 -6.71 5.39 -3.39
C SER A 58 -7.87 6.15 -2.74
N PHE A 59 -8.85 6.56 -3.55
CA PHE A 59 -10.10 7.15 -3.05
C PHE A 59 -10.88 6.21 -2.10
N ILE A 60 -10.69 4.87 -2.21
CA ILE A 60 -11.38 3.87 -1.38
C ILE A 60 -11.02 4.04 0.11
N GLN A 61 -9.82 4.51 0.43
CA GLN A 61 -9.40 4.81 1.81
C GLN A 61 -10.40 5.70 2.56
N HIS A 62 -11.03 6.62 1.85
CA HIS A 62 -11.88 7.67 2.41
C HIS A 62 -13.37 7.34 2.34
N LEU A 63 -13.74 6.19 1.78
CA LEU A 63 -15.14 5.77 1.72
C LEU A 63 -15.66 5.33 3.10
N PRO A 64 -16.97 5.46 3.37
CA PRO A 64 -17.55 5.05 4.64
C PRO A 64 -17.22 3.60 5.00
N PHE A 65 -16.80 3.35 6.24
CA PHE A 65 -16.45 1.99 6.70
C PHE A 65 -15.25 1.33 6.00
N ALA A 66 -14.40 2.06 5.25
CA ALA A 66 -13.23 1.49 4.58
C ALA A 66 -12.36 0.62 5.53
N ALA A 67 -12.10 1.08 6.76
CA ALA A 67 -11.34 0.31 7.76
C ALA A 67 -11.97 -1.03 8.16
N ARG A 68 -13.31 -1.17 8.08
CA ARG A 68 -14.05 -2.36 8.52
C ARG A 68 -14.59 -3.21 7.37
N ARG A 69 -14.78 -2.60 6.20
CA ARG A 69 -15.52 -3.17 5.06
C ARG A 69 -14.83 -2.91 3.72
N TYR A 70 -13.51 -2.71 3.69
CA TYR A 70 -12.75 -2.51 2.45
C TYR A 70 -13.05 -3.56 1.35
N LYS A 71 -13.28 -4.83 1.73
CA LYS A 71 -13.65 -5.90 0.78
C LYS A 71 -14.99 -5.67 0.08
N SER A 72 -15.91 -4.91 0.68
CA SER A 72 -17.16 -4.51 0.02
C SER A 72 -16.92 -3.61 -1.20
N TYR A 73 -15.73 -3.01 -1.31
CA TYR A 73 -15.32 -2.18 -2.44
C TYR A 73 -14.53 -2.94 -3.53
N LEU A 74 -14.47 -4.28 -3.48
CA LEU A 74 -13.83 -5.11 -4.52
C LEU A 74 -14.17 -4.69 -5.96
N PRO A 75 -15.45 -4.37 -6.32
CA PRO A 75 -15.79 -3.94 -7.68
C PRO A 75 -15.14 -2.62 -8.11
N LEU A 76 -14.74 -1.77 -7.16
CA LEU A 76 -14.12 -0.47 -7.43
C LEU A 76 -12.58 -0.54 -7.43
N MET A 77 -11.98 -1.66 -7.02
CA MET A 77 -10.52 -1.78 -6.90
C MET A 77 -9.76 -1.64 -8.23
N PRO A 78 -10.23 -2.16 -9.37
CA PRO A 78 -9.56 -1.93 -10.65
C PRO A 78 -9.43 -0.44 -10.97
N LEU A 79 -10.53 0.30 -10.82
CA LEU A 79 -10.54 1.75 -10.98
C LEU A 79 -9.59 2.42 -9.98
N ALA A 80 -9.59 2.01 -8.72
CA ALA A 80 -8.71 2.58 -7.70
C ALA A 80 -7.22 2.44 -8.03
N ILE A 81 -6.81 1.33 -8.63
CA ILE A 81 -5.41 1.09 -9.05
C ILE A 81 -5.07 1.94 -10.28
N GLU A 82 -5.96 2.02 -11.27
CA GLU A 82 -5.77 2.81 -12.50
C GLU A 82 -5.60 4.31 -12.24
N GLN A 83 -6.09 4.83 -11.11
CA GLN A 83 -5.94 6.24 -10.74
C GLN A 83 -4.58 6.59 -10.13
N PHE A 84 -3.71 5.61 -9.82
CA PHE A 84 -2.38 5.93 -9.32
C PHE A 84 -1.50 6.52 -10.44
N ASP A 85 -0.94 7.70 -10.17
CA ASP A 85 0.09 8.28 -11.02
C ASP A 85 1.45 7.65 -10.69
N LEU A 86 1.96 6.84 -11.61
CA LEU A 86 3.22 6.10 -11.49
C LEU A 86 4.34 6.71 -12.34
N SER A 87 4.14 7.93 -12.84
CA SER A 87 5.05 8.63 -13.76
C SER A 87 6.32 9.11 -13.10
#